data_AF-A0A9J6H0Z6-F1
#
_entry.id   AF-A0A9J6H0Z6-F1
#
_cell.length_a   1.000
_cell.length_b   1.000
_cell.length_c   1.000
_cell.angle_alpha   90.00
_cell.angle_beta   90.00
_cell.angle_gamma   90.00
#
_symmetry.space_group_name_H-M   'P 1'
#
loop_
_entity.id
_entity.type
_entity.pdbx_description
1 polymer ?
#
loop_
_entity_poly.entity_id
_entity_poly.type
_entity_poly.pdbx_seq_one_letter_code
_entity_poly.pdbx_strand_id
1 'polypeptide(L)'
;MTEVVDLIGHFGPWQACFVVYVTYRGILTGLNNLAYVFLVTDNEHWCARPASHAAQLTNLTEPEWKERFIPYDPKANSHNQCYMYDVRYNSQW
;
A
#
# COMPACT_ATOMS: atom_id res chain seq x y z
N MET A 1 -19.65 26.79 -39.82
CA MET A 1 -19.90 25.42 -39.34
C MET A 1 -20.33 25.56 -37.90
N THR A 2 -21.59 25.30 -37.60
CA THR A 2 -22.13 25.38 -36.24
C THR A 2 -21.66 24.16 -35.47
N GLU A 3 -20.80 24.39 -34.48
CA GLU A 3 -20.34 23.34 -33.56
C GLU A 3 -21.55 22.82 -32.76
N VAL A 4 -21.57 21.52 -32.47
CA VAL A 4 -22.70 20.87 -31.76
C VAL A 4 -22.98 21.53 -30.40
N VAL A 5 -21.95 22.11 -29.79
CA VAL A 5 -22.04 22.89 -28.54
C VAL A 5 -22.82 24.20 -28.66
N ASP A 6 -22.87 24.84 -29.83
CA ASP A 6 -23.70 26.04 -30.03
C ASP A 6 -25.19 25.70 -30.13
N LEU A 7 -25.53 24.48 -30.57
CA LEU A 7 -26.92 24.00 -30.66
C LEU A 7 -27.53 23.63 -29.30
N ILE A 8 -26.68 23.19 -28.35
CA ILE A 8 -27.09 22.68 -27.04
C ILE A 8 -27.35 23.84 -26.04
N GLY A 9 -26.96 25.06 -26.39
CA GLY A 9 -27.09 26.23 -25.53
C GLY A 9 -25.94 26.34 -24.53
N HIS A 10 -25.68 27.57 -24.08
CA HIS A 10 -24.58 27.89 -23.16
C HIS A 10 -24.64 27.05 -21.88
N PHE A 11 -23.45 26.68 -21.39
CA PHE A 11 -23.30 25.88 -20.17
C PHE A 11 -23.88 26.62 -18.95
N GLY A 12 -25.08 26.23 -18.55
CA GLY A 12 -25.85 26.94 -17.54
C GLY A 12 -25.45 26.54 -16.11
N PRO A 13 -25.83 27.35 -15.10
CA PRO A 13 -25.55 27.04 -13.69
C PRO A 13 -26.17 25.71 -13.24
N TRP A 14 -27.33 25.33 -13.80
CA TRP A 14 -27.97 24.06 -13.51
C TRP A 14 -27.18 22.85 -14.05
N GLN A 15 -26.61 22.96 -15.25
CA GLN A 15 -25.76 21.92 -15.84
C GLN A 15 -24.47 21.76 -15.03
N ALA A 16 -23.89 22.86 -14.54
CA ALA A 16 -22.74 22.81 -13.63
C ALA A 16 -23.07 22.10 -12.31
N CYS A 17 -24.21 22.40 -11.68
CA CYS A 17 -24.65 21.69 -10.48
C CYS A 17 -24.82 20.18 -10.73
N PHE A 18 -25.41 19.81 -11.87
CA PHE A 18 -25.58 18.40 -12.23
C PHE A 18 -24.23 17.70 -12.42
N VAL A 19 -23.29 18.33 -13.13
CA VAL A 19 -21.94 17.78 -13.30
C VAL A 19 -21.21 17.62 -11.97
N VAL A 20 -21.30 18.60 -11.06
CA VAL A 20 -20.70 18.49 -9.72
C VAL A 20 -21.32 17.32 -8.95
N TYR A 21 -22.65 17.17 -8.98
CA TYR A 21 -23.34 16.10 -8.29
C TYR A 21 -22.93 14.70 -8.82
N VAL A 22 -22.89 14.54 -10.14
CA VAL A 22 -22.47 13.27 -10.78
C VAL A 22 -21.00 12.97 -10.49
N THR A 23 -20.13 13.99 -10.57
CA THR A 23 -18.69 13.83 -10.31
C THR A 23 -18.42 13.50 -8.84
N TYR A 24 -19.14 14.13 -7.91
CA TYR A 24 -19.03 13.85 -6.47
C TYR A 24 -19.30 12.37 -6.16
N ARG A 25 -20.36 11.81 -6.73
CA ARG A 25 -20.68 10.37 -6.59
C ARG A 25 -19.55 9.51 -7.16
N GLY A 26 -19.04 9.84 -8.34
CA GLY A 26 -17.93 9.11 -8.97
C GLY A 26 -16.66 9.10 -8.13
N ILE A 27 -16.29 10.25 -7.56
CA ILE A 27 -15.10 10.38 -6.69
C ILE A 27 -15.25 9.51 -5.45
N LEU A 28 -16.39 9.56 -4.75
CA LEU A 28 -16.62 8.75 -3.55
C LEU A 28 -16.55 7.25 -3.85
N THR A 29 -17.14 6.81 -4.96
CA THR A 29 -17.05 5.41 -5.39
C THR A 29 -15.60 5.01 -5.72
N GLY A 30 -14.86 5.87 -6.42
CA GLY A 30 -13.45 5.65 -6.71
C GLY A 30 -12.60 5.51 -5.45
N LEU A 31 -12.78 6.41 -4.48
CA LEU A 31 -12.08 6.38 -3.20
C LEU A 31 -12.43 5.13 -2.38
N ASN A 32 -13.69 4.70 -2.37
CA ASN A 32 -14.11 3.49 -1.68
C ASN A 32 -13.47 2.23 -2.29
N ASN A 33 -13.44 2.13 -3.62
CA ASN A 33 -12.77 1.03 -4.31
C ASN A 33 -11.26 1.04 -4.06
N LEU A 34 -10.64 2.22 -3.97
CA LEU A 34 -9.21 2.36 -3.68
C LEU A 34 -8.89 1.95 -2.22
N ALA A 35 -9.78 2.26 -1.28
CA ALA A 35 -9.65 1.83 0.12
C ALA A 35 -9.66 0.30 0.26
N TYR A 36 -10.41 -0.41 -0.58
CA TYR A 36 -10.43 -1.87 -0.60
C TYR A 36 -9.04 -2.48 -0.85
N VAL A 37 -8.24 -1.86 -1.74
CA VAL A 37 -6.87 -2.31 -2.02
C VAL A 37 -5.99 -2.25 -0.78
N PHE A 38 -6.15 -1.24 0.07
CA PHE A 38 -5.34 -1.12 1.30
C PHE A 38 -5.87 -1.98 2.46
N LEU A 39 -7.18 -2.25 2.50
CA LEU A 39 -7.81 -2.95 3.62
C LEU A 39 -7.88 -4.47 3.45
N VAL A 40 -7.89 -4.97 2.21
CA VAL A 40 -8.06 -6.42 1.94
C VAL A 40 -6.76 -7.13 1.66
N THR A 41 -5.75 -6.45 1.15
CA THR A 41 -4.41 -7.05 1.14
C THR A 41 -3.87 -7.02 2.56
N ASP A 42 -3.69 -8.20 3.16
CA ASP A 42 -2.65 -8.41 4.17
C ASP A 42 -1.32 -8.15 3.47
N ASN A 43 -0.99 -6.87 3.31
CA ASN A 43 0.35 -6.51 2.91
C ASN A 43 1.23 -6.88 4.09
N GLU A 44 2.03 -7.91 3.85
CA GLU A 44 3.19 -8.30 4.59
C GLU A 44 4.13 -7.07 4.71
N HIS A 45 3.79 -6.14 5.61
CA HIS A 45 4.54 -4.92 5.91
C HIS A 45 5.79 -5.30 6.70
N TRP A 46 6.68 -6.04 6.07
CA TRP A 46 7.99 -6.30 6.63
C TRP A 46 8.91 -5.15 6.32
N CYS A 47 9.77 -4.84 7.28
CA CYS A 47 10.93 -4.02 7.03
C CYS A 47 11.79 -4.69 5.94
N ALA A 48 12.10 -3.94 4.89
CA ALA A 48 13.00 -4.41 3.84
C ALA A 48 14.31 -4.91 4.47
N ARG A 49 14.83 -6.03 3.96
CA ARG A 49 16.07 -6.61 4.45
C ARG A 49 17.16 -5.55 4.48
N PRO A 50 17.83 -5.32 5.63
CA PRO A 50 18.73 -4.20 5.77
C PRO A 50 19.90 -4.33 4.79
N ALA A 51 20.05 -3.32 3.94
CA ALA A 51 21.02 -3.29 2.85
C ALA A 51 22.48 -3.42 3.36
N SER A 52 22.75 -2.96 4.58
CA SER A 52 24.05 -3.06 5.25
C SER A 52 24.52 -4.50 5.51
N HIS A 53 23.60 -5.47 5.55
CA HIS A 53 23.91 -6.89 5.81
C HIS A 53 23.58 -7.78 4.61
N ALA A 54 23.25 -7.18 3.46
CA ALA A 54 22.82 -7.90 2.27
C ALA A 54 23.87 -8.91 1.77
N ALA A 55 25.16 -8.63 1.93
CA ALA A 55 26.25 -9.51 1.50
C ALA A 55 26.49 -10.75 2.41
N GLN A 56 26.02 -10.73 3.66
CA GLN A 56 26.15 -11.86 4.60
C GLN A 56 24.88 -12.70 4.65
N LEU A 57 23.75 -12.08 4.34
CA LEU A 57 22.45 -12.72 4.32
C LEU A 57 22.13 -13.33 2.93
N THR A 58 23.00 -13.19 1.93
CA THR A 58 22.75 -13.59 0.52
C THR A 58 22.52 -15.08 0.35
N ASN A 59 23.03 -15.89 1.28
CA ASN A 59 22.84 -17.33 1.29
C ASN A 59 21.56 -17.77 2.02
N LEU A 60 20.82 -16.85 2.66
CA LEU A 60 19.53 -17.16 3.29
C LEU A 60 18.38 -16.86 2.32
N THR A 61 17.44 -17.80 2.28
CA THR A 61 16.14 -17.57 1.65
C THR A 61 15.29 -16.58 2.47
N GLU A 62 14.34 -15.92 1.83
CA GLU A 62 13.42 -14.99 2.50
C GLU A 62 12.67 -15.60 3.71
N PRO A 63 12.11 -16.83 3.64
CA PRO A 63 11.44 -17.43 4.79
C PRO A 63 12.39 -17.72 5.96
N GLU A 64 13.59 -18.24 5.70
CA GLU A 64 14.59 -18.53 6.74
C GLU A 64 15.08 -17.25 7.44
N TRP A 65 15.15 -16.14 6.70
CA TRP A 65 15.47 -14.85 7.27
C TRP A 65 14.34 -14.35 8.19
N LYS A 66 13.07 -14.46 7.76
CA LYS A 66 11.91 -14.05 8.55
C LYS A 66 11.86 -14.79 9.89
N GLU A 67 12.04 -16.11 9.88
CA GLU A 67 12.02 -16.92 11.10
C GLU A 67 13.17 -16.60 12.07
N ARG A 68 14.36 -16.30 11.55
CA ARG A 68 15.57 -16.15 12.37
C ARG A 68 15.75 -14.74 12.94
N PHE A 69 15.36 -13.71 12.19
CA PHE A 69 15.68 -12.32 12.52
C PHE A 69 14.48 -11.52 13.01
N ILE A 70 13.26 -11.96 12.74
CA ILE A 70 12.05 -11.25 13.17
C ILE A 70 11.45 -11.93 14.40
N PRO A 71 11.31 -11.23 15.54
CA PRO A 71 10.69 -11.78 16.73
C PRO A 71 9.26 -12.28 16.44
N TYR A 72 8.96 -13.49 16.90
CA TYR A 72 7.62 -14.07 16.84
C TYR A 72 6.87 -13.75 18.13
N ASP A 73 5.69 -13.13 18.02
CA ASP A 73 4.80 -12.92 19.16
C ASP A 73 3.80 -14.08 19.28
N PRO A 74 3.93 -14.95 20.30
CA PRO A 74 3.03 -16.09 20.49
C PRO A 74 1.60 -15.70 20.87
N LYS A 75 1.36 -14.45 21.30
CA LYS A 75 0.00 -13.97 21.61
C LYS A 75 -0.74 -13.49 20.37
N ALA A 76 -0.02 -12.86 19.45
CA ALA A 76 -0.57 -12.39 18.16
C ALA A 76 -0.49 -13.47 17.06
N ASN A 77 0.22 -14.59 17.32
CA ASN A 77 0.48 -15.67 16.39
C ASN A 77 1.13 -15.18 15.07
N SER A 78 1.92 -14.10 15.14
CA SER A 78 2.51 -13.41 14.00
C SER A 78 3.89 -12.85 14.34
N HIS A 79 4.72 -12.63 13.31
CA HIS A 79 6.02 -11.98 13.45
C HIS A 79 5.86 -10.44 13.52
N ASN A 80 6.76 -9.78 14.25
CA ASN A 80 6.74 -8.32 14.39
C ASN A 80 7.04 -7.60 13.05
N GLN A 81 6.23 -6.60 12.70
CA GLN A 81 6.34 -5.89 11.42
C GLN A 81 7.50 -4.86 11.36
N CYS A 82 7.86 -4.27 12.50
CA CYS A 82 8.79 -3.14 12.58
C CYS A 82 10.05 -3.39 13.41
N TYR A 83 10.21 -4.57 14.01
CA TYR A 83 11.31 -4.88 14.92
C TYR A 83 12.05 -6.12 14.45
N MET A 84 13.37 -6.04 14.42
CA MET A 84 14.29 -7.13 14.08
C MET A 84 15.30 -7.28 15.22
N TYR A 85 15.79 -8.49 15.47
CA TYR A 85 16.91 -8.70 16.40
C TYR A 85 18.20 -8.06 15.86
N ASP A 86 19.01 -7.50 16.76
CA ASP A 86 20.33 -6.98 16.40
C ASP A 86 21.23 -8.07 15.83
N VAL A 87 21.82 -7.81 14.66
CA VAL A 87 22.79 -8.72 14.03
C VAL A 87 24.13 -8.55 14.76
N ARG A 88 24.45 -9.48 15.68
CA ARG A 88 25.75 -9.50 16.37
C ARG A 88 26.81 -10.15 15.49
N TYR A 89 27.85 -9.39 15.16
CA TYR A 89 28.98 -9.84 14.33
C TYR A 89 30.00 -10.73 15.07
N ASN A 90 29.91 -10.82 16.40
CA ASN A 90 30.96 -11.42 17.25
C ASN A 90 30.53 -12.71 17.97
N SER A 91 29.90 -13.65 17.27
CA SER A 91 29.90 -15.05 17.69
C SER A 91 30.79 -15.83 16.73
N GLN A 92 32.11 -15.68 16.95
CA GLN A 92 33.10 -16.61 16.42
C GLN A 92 32.76 -18.00 16.97
N TRP A 93 32.43 -18.94 16.08
CA TRP A 93 32.60 -20.37 16.32
C TRP A 93 33.96 -20.76 15.78
#